data_AF-A0A7C4SHM2-F1
#
_entry.id   AF-A0A7C4SHM2-F1
#
_cell.length_a   1.000
_cell.length_b   1.000
_cell.length_c   1.000
_cell.angle_alpha   90.00
_cell.angle_beta   90.00
_cell.angle_gamma   90.00
#
_symmetry.space_group_name_H-M   'P 1'
#
loop_
_entity.id
_entity.type
_entity.pdbx_description
1 polymer ?
#
loop_
_entity_poly.entity_id
_entity_poly.type
_entity_poly.pdbx_seq_one_letter_code
_entity_poly.pdbx_strand_id
1 'polypeptide(L)' 'MPPAKVKMTITVDLQVAEYLEGLHRKLVQRMLEERRRPPSFSQFMNDWLSRHISEEMERVD' A
#
# COMPACT_ATOMS: atom_id res chain seq x y z
N MET A 1 14.84 -12.39 -13.40
CA MET A 1 15.19 -11.01 -13.01
C MET A 1 14.41 -10.64 -11.76
N PRO A 2 15.01 -9.98 -10.75
CA PRO A 2 14.20 -9.42 -9.67
C PRO A 2 13.23 -8.38 -10.24
N PRO A 3 11.99 -8.27 -9.74
CA PRO A 3 11.04 -7.28 -10.23
C PRO A 3 11.64 -5.88 -10.11
N ALA A 4 11.61 -5.13 -11.22
CA ALA A 4 12.15 -3.78 -11.26
C ALA A 4 11.35 -2.87 -10.30
N LYS A 5 12.04 -2.23 -9.36
CA LYS A 5 11.42 -1.23 -8.48
C LYS A 5 11.38 0.10 -9.21
N VAL A 6 10.19 0.60 -9.50
CA VAL A 6 9.96 1.90 -10.14
C VAL A 6 9.59 2.93 -9.06
N LYS A 7 10.24 4.10 -9.08
CA LYS A 7 9.82 5.24 -8.25
C LYS A 7 8.77 6.05 -9.01
N MET A 8 7.62 6.26 -8.38
CA MET A 8 6.54 7.07 -8.92
C MET A 8 6.19 8.17 -7.93
N THR A 9 5.89 9.36 -8.45
CA THR A 9 5.27 10.46 -7.69
C THR A 9 3.87 10.66 -8.25
N ILE A 10 2.87 10.68 -7.38
CA ILE A 10 1.47 10.88 -7.75
C ILE A 10 0.95 12.11 -7.00
N THR A 11 0.03 12.84 -7.62
CA THR A 11 -0.73 13.88 -6.95
C THR A 11 -2.08 13.31 -6.55
N VAL A 12 -2.44 13.46 -5.29
CA VAL A 12 -3.72 13.01 -4.72
C VAL A 12 -4.27 14.12 -3.83
N ASP A 13 -5.57 14.08 -3.57
CA ASP A 13 -6.19 15.00 -2.62
C ASP A 13 -5.65 14.76 -1.21
N LEU A 14 -5.62 15.83 -0.39
CA LEU A 14 -5.13 15.76 0.99
C LEU A 14 -5.86 14.69 1.80
N GLN A 15 -7.18 14.61 1.68
CA GLN A 15 -8.00 13.62 2.39
C GLN A 15 -7.62 12.18 2.02
N VAL A 16 -7.25 11.94 0.76
CA VAL A 16 -6.80 10.63 0.29
C VAL A 16 -5.43 10.29 0.87
N ALA A 17 -4.50 11.26 0.88
CA ALA A 17 -3.18 11.07 1.50
C ALA A 17 -3.30 10.75 3.00
N GLU A 18 -4.09 11.52 3.74
CA GLU A 18 -4.34 11.31 5.17
C GLU A 18 -4.99 9.96 5.45
N TYR A 19 -5.96 9.56 4.62
CA TYR A 19 -6.60 8.25 4.72
C TYR A 19 -5.59 7.10 4.55
N LEU A 20 -4.76 7.15 3.50
CA LEU A 20 -3.74 6.12 3.24
C LEU A 20 -2.67 6.07 4.33
N GLU A 21 -2.22 7.22 4.83
CA GLU A 21 -1.30 7.29 5.96
C GLU A 21 -1.94 6.69 7.23
N GLY A 22 -3.22 7.00 7.49
CA GLY A 22 -3.98 6.44 8.60
C GLY A 22 -4.08 4.92 8.55
N LEU A 23 -4.31 4.35 7.37
CA LEU A 23 -4.32 2.89 7.17
C LEU A 23 -2.94 2.27 7.43
N HIS A 24 -1.87 2.87 6.89
CA HIS A 24 -0.50 2.40 7.12
C HIS A 24 -0.13 2.46 8.61
N ARG A 25 -0.46 3.56 9.30
CA ARG A 25 -0.17 3.73 10.73
C ARG A 25 -0.85 2.65 11.58
N LYS A 26 -2.12 2.36 11.32
CA LYS A 26 -2.86 1.28 12.00
C LYS A 26 -2.24 -0.09 11.76
N LEU A 27 -1.82 -0.36 10.52
CA LEU A 27 -1.12 -1.60 10.17
C LEU A 27 0.21 -1.74 10.93
N VAL A 28 1.00 -0.67 10.97
CA VAL A 28 2.28 -0.63 11.69
C VAL A 28 2.07 -0.92 13.18
N GLN A 29 1.11 -0.24 13.82
CA GLN A 29 0.80 -0.45 15.24
C GLN A 29 0.48 -1.92 15.53
N ARG A 30 -0.46 -2.50 14.77
CA ARG A 30 -0.83 -3.91 14.93
C ARG A 30 0.37 -4.85 14.75
N MET A 31 1.21 -4.61 13.74
CA MET A 31 2.38 -5.47 13.50
C MET A 31 3.44 -5.36 14.60
N LEU A 32 3.63 -4.17 15.16
CA LEU A 32 4.53 -3.97 16.30
C LEU A 32 4.03 -4.69 17.56
N GLU A 33 2.72 -4.66 17.82
CA GLU A 33 2.08 -5.43 18.90
C GLU A 33 2.30 -6.95 18.70
N GLU A 34 2.21 -7.43 17.47
CA GLU A 34 2.50 -8.81 17.08
C GLU A 34 4.01 -9.15 17.07
N ARG A 35 4.91 -8.21 17.42
CA ARG A 35 6.38 -8.34 17.33
C ARG A 35 6.88 -8.69 15.93
N ARG A 36 6.16 -8.24 14.90
CA ARG A 36 6.52 -8.41 13.48
C ARG A 36 7.13 -7.14 12.93
N ARG A 37 7.96 -7.29 11.90
CA ARG A 37 8.56 -6.14 11.20
C ARG A 37 7.49 -5.43 10.36
N PRO A 38 7.20 -4.14 10.59
CA PRO A 38 6.22 -3.40 9.80
C PRO A 38 6.75 -3.12 8.38
N PRO A 39 5.84 -3.01 7.38
CA PRO A 39 6.21 -2.63 6.02
C PRO A 39 6.53 -1.14 5.93
N SER A 40 7.39 -0.78 4.97
CA SER A 40 7.51 0.62 4.56
C SER A 40 6.21 1.11 3.90
N PHE A 41 6.02 2.43 3.83
CA PHE A 41 4.84 2.98 3.16
C PHE A 41 4.76 2.54 1.69
N SER A 42 5.89 2.48 0.97
CA SER A 42 5.92 1.99 -0.41
C SER A 42 5.54 0.52 -0.55
N GLN A 43 5.92 -0.34 0.41
CA GLN A 43 5.49 -1.75 0.43
C GLN A 43 3.98 -1.83 0.65
N PHE A 44 3.47 -1.08 1.63
CA PHE A 44 2.03 -0.98 1.89
C PHE A 44 1.26 -0.50 0.65
N MET A 45 1.73 0.56 -0.03
CA MET A 45 1.08 1.07 -1.24
C MET A 45 1.10 0.06 -2.38
N ASN A 46 2.21 -0.67 -2.58
CA ASN A 46 2.28 -1.72 -3.59
C ASN A 46 1.26 -2.83 -3.32
N ASP A 47 1.15 -3.31 -2.08
CA ASP A 47 0.21 -4.36 -1.71
C ASP A 47 -1.24 -3.88 -1.85
N TRP A 48 -1.52 -2.63 -1.44
CA TRP A 48 -2.84 -2.03 -1.55
C TRP A 48 -3.27 -1.86 -3.02
N LEU A 49 -2.39 -1.32 -3.87
CA LEU A 49 -2.65 -1.15 -5.30
C LEU A 49 -2.80 -2.50 -6.01
N SER A 50 -1.95 -3.49 -5.68
CA SER A 50 -2.02 -4.81 -6.31
C SER A 50 -3.36 -5.48 -6.08
N ARG A 51 -3.93 -5.37 -4.87
CA ARG A 51 -5.27 -5.90 -4.56
C ARG A 51 -6.36 -5.26 -5.41
N HIS A 52 -6.36 -3.92 -5.49
CA HIS A 52 -7.37 -3.21 -6.29
C HIS A 52 -7.22 -3.50 -7.79
N ILE A 53 -5.99 -3.60 -8.30
CA ILE A 53 -5.75 -3.94 -9.71
C ILE A 53 -6.21 -5.36 -10.01
N SER A 54 -5.93 -6.34 -9.15
CA SER A 54 -6.39 -7.72 -9.34
C SER A 54 -7.91 -7.84 -9.34
N GLU A 55 -8.59 -7.14 -8.43
CA GLU A 55 -10.06 -7.09 -8.38
C GLU A 55 -10.67 -6.47 -9.64
N GLU A 56 -10.01 -5.48 -10.24
CA GLU A 56 -10.46 -4.86 -11.49
C GLU A 56 -10.12 -5.72 -12.72
N MET A 57 -8.98 -6.41 -12.75
CA MET A 57 -8.63 -7.32 -13.85
C MET A 57 -9.59 -8.52 -13.93
N GLU A 58 -10.01 -9.08 -12.79
CA GLU A 58 -10.99 -10.18 -12.73
C GLU A 58 -12.41 -9.77 -13.20
N ARG A 59 -12.71 -8.47 -13.30
CA ARG A 59 -14.01 -7.96 -13.77
C ARG A 59 -14.06 -7.66 -15.27
N VAL A 60 -12.89 -7.57 -15.90
CA VAL A 60 -12.75 -7.17 -17.31
C VAL A 60 -12.54 -8.37 -18.23
N ASP A 61 -12.19 -9.54 -17.66
CA ASP A 61 -12.23 -10.86 -18.33
C ASP A 61 -13.61 -11.53 -18.16
#